data_AF-A0A392NQ45-F1
#
_entry.id   AF-A0A392NQ45-F1
#
_cell.length_a   1.000
_cell.length_b   1.000
_cell.length_c   1.000
_cell.angle_alpha   90.00
_cell.angle_beta   90.00
_cell.angle_gamma   90.00
#
_symmetry.space_group_name_H-M   'P 1'
#
loop_
_entity.id
_entity.type
_entity.pdbx_description
1 polymer ?
#
loop_
_entity_poly.entity_id
_entity_poly.type
_entity_poly.pdbx_seq_one_letter_code
_entity_poly.pdbx_strand_id
1 'polypeptide(L)'
;MSLALFLPICIGRHAFGDQYRATDSVIKGPGKLKLVFVPEGQGETTDLEVYNFTGEGGVALAMYNTDESIRSFAEASMAVAYEKKWPLYLSTKNTILKKYDG
;
A
#
# COMPACT_ATOMS: atom_id res chain seq x y z
N MET A 1 42.56 -16.69 6.60
CA MET A 1 41.15 -16.91 6.98
C MET A 1 40.44 -15.57 6.93
N SER A 2 39.68 -15.30 5.86
CA SER A 2 38.76 -14.16 5.83
C SER A 2 37.55 -14.55 6.68
N LEU A 3 37.38 -13.94 7.85
CA LEU A 3 36.10 -14.06 8.56
C LEU A 3 35.04 -13.39 7.69
N ALA A 4 34.08 -14.17 7.20
CA ALA A 4 32.85 -13.63 6.66
C ALA A 4 32.18 -12.83 7.80
N LEU A 5 32.31 -11.50 7.75
CA LEU A 5 31.59 -10.59 8.63
C LEU A 5 30.12 -10.62 8.20
N PHE A 6 29.30 -11.34 8.94
CA PHE A 6 27.85 -11.24 8.81
C PHE A 6 27.42 -9.89 9.36
N LEU A 7 27.01 -8.99 8.47
CA LEU A 7 26.43 -7.70 8.85
C LEU A 7 24.93 -7.88 9.11
N PRO A 8 24.38 -7.27 10.16
CA PRO A 8 22.95 -7.34 10.47
C PRO A 8 22.11 -6.60 9.41
N ILE A 9 20.88 -7.07 9.22
CA ILE A 9 19.86 -6.40 8.41
C ILE A 9 18.79 -5.84 9.34
N CYS A 10 18.44 -4.57 9.17
CA CYS A 10 17.34 -3.92 9.87
C CYS A 10 16.15 -3.76 8.92
N ILE A 11 14.95 -4.18 9.34
CA ILE A 11 13.73 -4.04 8.56
C ILE A 11 12.83 -3.01 9.26
N GLY A 12 12.69 -1.84 8.63
CA GLY A 12 11.64 -0.88 8.97
C GLY A 12 10.33 -1.33 8.33
N ARG A 13 9.32 -1.65 9.14
CA ARG A 13 7.98 -2.03 8.65
C ARG A 13 7.05 -0.83 8.74
N HIS A 14 6.43 -0.45 7.63
CA HIS A 14 5.31 0.51 7.65
C HIS A 14 4.09 -0.19 8.24
N ALA A 15 3.75 0.15 9.49
CA ALA A 15 2.73 -0.55 10.27
C ALA A 15 1.38 0.19 10.29
N PHE A 16 0.92 0.66 9.12
CA PHE A 16 -0.32 1.39 8.97
C PHE A 16 -0.93 1.16 7.59
N GLY A 17 -2.27 1.09 7.52
CA GLY A 17 -2.99 1.01 6.26
C GLY A 17 -2.89 -0.35 5.57
N ASP A 18 -2.97 -0.32 4.24
CA ASP A 18 -2.84 -1.45 3.33
C ASP A 18 -3.79 -2.60 3.70
N GLN A 19 -3.38 -3.86 3.44
CA GLN A 19 -4.18 -5.04 3.79
C GLN A 19 -4.52 -5.15 5.29
N TYR A 20 -3.79 -4.47 6.18
CA TYR A 20 -4.03 -4.53 7.63
C TYR A 20 -5.22 -3.67 8.08
N ARG A 21 -5.72 -2.78 7.20
CA ARG A 21 -6.93 -1.97 7.42
C ARG A 21 -7.83 -1.95 6.18
N ALA A 22 -7.78 -3.02 5.41
CA ALA A 22 -8.60 -3.19 4.23
C ALA A 22 -10.04 -3.55 4.61
N THR A 23 -10.95 -3.29 3.67
CA THR A 23 -12.30 -3.84 3.68
C THR A 23 -12.38 -4.89 2.58
N ASP A 24 -12.78 -6.11 2.93
CA ASP A 24 -12.95 -7.21 2.00
C ASP A 24 -14.39 -7.74 2.01
N SER A 25 -14.78 -8.39 0.91
CA SER A 25 -16.13 -8.94 0.76
C SER A 25 -16.15 -10.11 -0.21
N VAL A 26 -17.03 -11.08 0.09
CA VAL A 26 -17.42 -12.14 -0.85
C VAL A 26 -18.57 -11.63 -1.71
N ILE A 27 -18.35 -11.60 -3.01
CA ILE A 27 -19.35 -11.20 -4.01
C ILE A 27 -20.10 -12.45 -4.47
N LYS A 28 -21.44 -12.39 -4.48
CA LYS A 28 -22.30 -13.49 -4.90
C LYS A 28 -23.04 -13.12 -6.19
N GLY A 29 -22.80 -13.87 -7.25
CA GLY A 29 -23.42 -13.70 -8.55
C GLY A 29 -22.85 -12.54 -9.39
N PRO A 30 -23.49 -12.27 -10.55
CA PRO A 30 -23.03 -11.25 -11.49
C PRO A 30 -23.33 -9.82 -11.00
N GLY A 31 -22.44 -8.88 -11.31
CA GLY A 31 -22.58 -7.47 -10.94
C GLY A 31 -21.33 -6.64 -11.18
N LYS A 32 -21.48 -5.31 -11.23
CA LYS A 32 -20.37 -4.36 -11.37
C LYS A 32 -19.82 -3.95 -10.02
N LEU A 33 -18.52 -4.16 -9.82
CA LEU A 33 -17.76 -3.62 -8.70
C LEU A 33 -17.15 -2.28 -9.09
N LYS A 34 -17.40 -1.27 -8.27
CA LYS A 34 -16.91 0.09 -8.44
C LYS A 34 -16.16 0.56 -7.20
N LEU A 35 -15.15 1.40 -7.41
CA LEU A 35 -14.50 2.20 -6.37
C LEU A 35 -14.98 3.65 -6.54
N VAL A 36 -15.70 4.14 -5.53
CA VAL A 36 -16.29 5.48 -5.56
C VAL A 36 -15.66 6.32 -4.45
N PHE A 37 -15.16 7.51 -4.81
CA PHE A 37 -14.67 8.50 -3.86
C PHE A 37 -15.51 9.77 -4.00
N VAL A 38 -16.13 10.17 -2.88
CA VAL A 38 -16.98 11.36 -2.79
C VAL A 38 -16.22 12.40 -1.95
N PRO A 39 -15.75 13.50 -2.54
CA PRO A 39 -15.05 14.52 -1.77
C PRO A 39 -15.99 15.24 -0.81
N GLU A 40 -15.50 15.55 0.39
CA GLU A 40 -16.20 16.46 1.30
C GLU A 40 -16.04 17.90 0.77
N GLY A 41 -17.10 18.46 0.19
CA GLY A 41 -17.12 19.85 -0.29
C GLY A 41 -17.03 19.98 -1.81
N GLN A 42 -16.04 20.71 -2.31
CA GLN A 42 -15.89 20.99 -3.74
C GLN A 42 -15.01 19.95 -4.42
N GLY A 43 -15.50 19.39 -5.51
CA GLY A 43 -14.79 18.41 -6.33
C GLY A 43 -15.75 17.46 -7.02
N GLU A 44 -15.29 16.82 -8.09
CA GLU A 44 -16.09 15.81 -8.78
C GLU A 44 -15.99 14.46 -8.06
N THR A 45 -17.11 13.75 -7.97
CA THR A 45 -17.12 12.37 -7.49
C THR A 45 -16.32 11.51 -8.47
N THR A 46 -15.38 10.74 -7.93
CA THR A 46 -14.66 9.73 -8.70
C THR A 46 -15.46 8.44 -8.69
N ASP A 47 -15.76 7.88 -9.88
CA ASP A 47 -16.46 6.60 -10.06
C ASP A 47 -15.64 5.73 -11.02
N LEU A 48 -14.94 4.73 -10.46
CA LEU A 48 -14.05 3.85 -11.20
C LEU A 48 -14.63 2.43 -11.23
N GLU A 49 -14.84 1.87 -12.43
CA GLU A 49 -15.15 0.45 -12.57
C GLU A 49 -13.89 -0.37 -12.27
N VAL A 50 -13.98 -1.23 -11.26
CA VAL A 50 -12.89 -2.15 -10.87
C VAL A 50 -13.00 -3.43 -11.68
N TYR A 51 -14.20 -4.01 -11.72
CA TYR A 51 -14.46 -5.27 -12.42
C TYR A 51 -15.95 -5.49 -12.64
N ASN A 52 -16.31 -6.24 -13.69
CA ASN A 52 -17.67 -6.71 -13.93
C ASN A 52 -17.72 -8.24 -13.72
N PHE A 53 -18.29 -8.69 -12.61
CA PHE A 53 -18.51 -10.09 -12.32
C PHE A 53 -19.61 -10.63 -13.25
N THR A 54 -19.32 -11.71 -13.98
CA THR A 54 -20.26 -12.34 -14.93
C THR A 54 -20.67 -13.75 -14.52
N GLY A 55 -19.98 -14.37 -13.56
CA GLY A 55 -20.18 -15.74 -13.12
C GLY A 55 -20.81 -15.86 -11.72
N GLU A 56 -20.46 -16.94 -11.02
CA GLU A 56 -21.04 -17.30 -9.71
C GLU A 56 -20.70 -16.31 -8.57
N GLY A 57 -19.69 -15.47 -8.76
CA GLY A 57 -19.24 -14.50 -7.77
C GLY A 57 -17.72 -14.39 -7.72
N GLY A 58 -17.19 -13.99 -6.56
CA GLY A 58 -15.76 -13.87 -6.31
C GLY A 58 -15.47 -13.19 -4.99
N VAL A 59 -14.30 -12.56 -4.88
CA VAL A 59 -13.92 -11.74 -3.73
C VAL A 59 -13.42 -10.39 -4.20
N ALA A 60 -13.62 -9.37 -3.36
CA ALA A 60 -13.15 -8.01 -3.58
C ALA A 60 -12.48 -7.48 -2.33
N LEU A 61 -11.49 -6.61 -2.51
CA LEU A 61 -10.78 -5.94 -1.43
C LEU A 61 -10.46 -4.51 -1.85
N ALA A 62 -10.60 -3.58 -0.91
CA ALA A 62 -10.12 -2.21 -1.04
C ALA A 62 -9.22 -1.86 0.15
N MET A 63 -8.11 -1.18 -0.13
CA MET A 63 -7.14 -0.74 0.88
C MET A 63 -6.72 0.70 0.61
N TYR A 64 -6.14 1.34 1.61
CA TYR A 64 -5.72 2.74 1.55
C TYR A 64 -4.47 2.97 2.41
N ASN A 65 -3.79 4.05 2.10
CA ASN A 65 -2.77 4.64 2.95
C ASN A 65 -2.92 6.17 2.90
N THR A 66 -2.13 6.88 3.67
CA THR A 66 -2.22 8.34 3.81
C THR A 66 -0.84 8.96 3.70
N ASP A 67 -0.73 10.12 3.04
CA ASP A 67 0.52 10.86 2.89
C ASP A 67 1.20 11.12 4.23
N GLU A 68 0.44 11.44 5.29
CA GLU A 68 0.96 11.70 6.63
C GLU A 68 1.68 10.47 7.20
N SER A 69 1.07 9.29 7.05
CA SER A 69 1.62 8.03 7.53
C SER A 69 2.85 7.60 6.72
N ILE A 70 2.80 7.72 5.39
CA ILE A 70 3.93 7.40 4.50
C ILE A 70 5.11 8.32 4.79
N ARG A 71 4.87 9.63 4.93
CA ARG A 71 5.90 10.62 5.23
C ARG A 71 6.55 10.35 6.60
N SER A 72 5.74 10.09 7.62
CA SER A 72 6.25 9.76 8.96
C SER A 72 7.11 8.48 8.95
N PHE A 73 6.72 7.48 8.15
CA PHE A 73 7.51 6.25 7.98
C PHE A 73 8.85 6.52 7.28
N ALA A 74 8.85 7.35 6.23
CA ALA A 74 10.06 7.75 5.53
C ALA A 74 11.03 8.51 6.45
N GLU A 75 10.53 9.49 7.21
CA GLU A 75 11.31 10.27 8.17
C GLU A 75 11.97 9.38 9.23
N ALA A 76 11.20 8.48 9.85
CA ALA A 76 11.72 7.53 10.84
C ALA A 76 12.80 6.61 10.25
N SER A 77 12.59 6.10 9.03
CA SER A 77 13.54 5.22 8.35
C SER A 77 14.85 5.93 8.00
N MET A 78 14.76 7.17 7.51
CA MET A 78 15.93 7.99 7.19
C MET A 78 16.71 8.38 8.45
N ALA A 79 16.03 8.71 9.55
CA ALA A 79 16.69 9.02 10.82
C ALA A 79 17.51 7.83 11.35
N VAL A 80 16.95 6.62 11.33
CA VAL A 80 17.64 5.40 11.75
C VAL A 80 18.83 5.08 10.84
N ALA A 81 18.67 5.22 9.52
CA ALA A 81 19.75 4.98 8.57
C ALA A 81 20.90 5.97 8.76
N TYR A 82 20.58 7.25 9.00
CA TYR A 82 21.55 8.30 9.27
C TYR A 82 22.34 8.05 10.57
N GLU A 83 21.66 7.73 11.67
CA GLU A 83 22.28 7.42 12.96
C GLU A 83 23.26 6.23 12.85
N LYS A 84 22.84 5.18 12.15
CA LYS A 84 23.64 3.97 11.95
C LYS A 84 24.74 4.12 10.90
N LYS A 85 24.71 5.19 10.11
CA LYS A 85 25.55 5.38 8.91
C LYS A 85 25.41 4.20 7.93
N TRP A 86 24.18 3.70 7.76
CA TRP A 86 23.87 2.58 6.88
C TRP A 86 23.17 3.05 5.61
N PRO A 87 23.34 2.34 4.49
CA PRO A 87 22.50 2.57 3.32
C PRO A 87 21.03 2.24 3.63
N LEU A 88 20.11 2.97 3.01
CA LEU A 88 18.68 2.77 3.12
C LEU A 88 18.11 2.34 1.75
N TYR A 89 17.25 1.33 1.75
CA TYR A 89 16.55 0.85 0.58
C TYR A 89 15.05 0.79 0.88
N LEU A 90 14.24 1.20 -0.10
CA LEU A 90 12.78 1.06 -0.08
C LEU A 90 12.38 0.08 -1.17
N SER A 91 11.56 -0.90 -0.83
CA SER A 91 11.01 -1.87 -1.78
C SER A 91 9.52 -1.62 -1.98
N THR A 92 9.10 -1.45 -3.23
CA THR A 92 7.69 -1.34 -3.62
C THR A 92 7.42 -2.17 -4.88
N LYS A 93 6.17 -2.18 -5.34
CA LYS A 93 5.72 -2.78 -6.60
C LYS A 93 5.17 -1.72 -7.56
N ASN A 94 5.80 -0.55 -7.62
CA ASN A 94 5.40 0.59 -8.48
C ASN A 94 5.36 0.29 -9.99
N THR A 95 6.02 -0.78 -10.46
CA THR A 95 5.88 -1.26 -11.84
C THR A 95 4.46 -1.72 -12.18
N ILE A 96 3.70 -2.17 -11.17
CA ILE A 96 2.31 -2.60 -11.27
C ILE A 96 1.40 -1.54 -10.64
N LEU A 97 1.68 -1.16 -9.39
CA LEU A 97 0.88 -0.23 -8.60
C LEU A 97 1.35 1.22 -8.80
N LYS A 98 1.29 1.70 -10.04
CA LYS A 98 1.88 2.99 -10.44
C LYS A 98 1.44 4.21 -9.63
N LYS A 99 0.21 4.21 -9.11
CA LYS A 99 -0.36 5.32 -8.33
C LYS A 99 -0.27 5.11 -6.81
N TYR A 100 -0.24 3.85 -6.36
CA TYR A 100 -0.28 3.53 -4.93
C TYR A 100 1.14 3.44 -4.34
N ASP A 101 2.06 2.86 -5.12
CA ASP A 101 3.46 2.65 -4.74
C ASP A 101 4.42 3.68 -5.37
N GLY A 102 3.88 4.59 -6.18
CA GLY A 102 4.63 5.53 -7.02
C GLY A 102 4.96 6.86 -6.37
#